data_AF-A0A832B820-F1
#
_entry.id   AF-A0A832B820-F1
#
_cell.length_a   1.000
_cell.length_b   1.000
_cell.length_c   1.000
_cell.angle_alpha   90.00
_cell.angle_beta   90.00
_cell.angle_gamma   90.00
#
_symmetry.space_group_name_H-M   'P 1'
#
loop_
_entity.id
_entity.type
_entity.pdbx_description
1 polymer ?
#
loop_
_entity_poly.entity_id
_entity_poly.type
_entity_poly.pdbx_seq_one_letter_code
_entity_poly.pdbx_strand_id
1 'polypeptide(L)'
;MLNPQNIRGPGEAMFAVLMFLFALLAASYPIVRIIGWWIEGAIEPVLAIASIGLYFGLIVVVVTMPEPVALAALLAILASAVVTPILGRSRDQAELKRIEEERLQQYAAALERNPLDPVARIALAEALYRKGDVDQAIEHLQWTLQQFPRLAFRIRPELDEWVHRREQMQAGATVCTLCNIENPPGLRWCRECGAELAERARERVPDTSRLHHPGKLVVRIWILGATVLLLFIGAYYWLPSAAAGPVTFVFVMAGVWCFYRWSVGDAQR
;
A
#
# COMPACT_ATOMS: atom_id res chain seq x y z
N MET A 1 -9.84 -36.82 1.94
CA MET A 1 -10.22 -38.09 1.29
C MET A 1 -11.44 -37.80 0.44
N LEU A 2 -11.33 -37.97 -0.88
CA LEU A 2 -12.42 -37.74 -1.83
C LEU A 2 -13.53 -38.77 -1.57
N ASN A 3 -14.78 -38.36 -1.42
CA ASN A 3 -15.90 -39.29 -1.23
C ASN A 3 -16.22 -39.99 -2.57
N PRO A 4 -15.98 -41.31 -2.70
CA PRO A 4 -16.12 -42.01 -3.97
C PRO A 4 -17.56 -42.08 -4.49
N GLN A 5 -18.56 -41.80 -3.65
CA GLN A 5 -19.98 -41.83 -4.05
C GLN A 5 -20.44 -40.59 -4.85
N ASN A 6 -19.60 -39.56 -4.95
CA ASN A 6 -19.96 -38.29 -5.59
C ASN A 6 -19.29 -38.08 -6.96
N ILE A 7 -18.59 -39.09 -7.50
CA ILE A 7 -17.93 -39.04 -8.82
C ILE A 7 -18.78 -39.86 -9.80
N ARG A 8 -19.67 -39.19 -10.54
CA ARG A 8 -20.58 -39.81 -11.51
C ARG A 8 -19.90 -40.11 -12.86
N GLY A 9 -18.66 -39.66 -13.06
CA GLY A 9 -17.85 -39.98 -14.23
C GLY A 9 -16.44 -39.39 -14.21
N PRO A 10 -15.56 -39.76 -15.17
CA PRO A 10 -14.17 -39.30 -15.23
C PRO A 10 -14.04 -37.78 -15.39
N GLY A 11 -15.05 -37.10 -15.95
CA GLY A 11 -15.07 -35.65 -16.11
C GLY A 11 -15.13 -34.89 -14.77
N GLU A 12 -15.91 -35.36 -13.80
CA GLU A 12 -16.02 -34.72 -12.47
C GLU A 12 -14.73 -34.86 -11.66
N ALA A 13 -14.07 -36.03 -11.76
CA ALA A 13 -12.77 -36.23 -11.13
C ALA A 13 -11.70 -35.29 -11.72
N MET A 14 -11.68 -35.13 -13.05
CA MET A 14 -10.76 -34.22 -13.72
C MET A 14 -11.04 -32.76 -13.33
N PHE A 15 -12.30 -32.36 -13.25
CA PHE A 15 -12.70 -31.01 -12.82
C PHE A 15 -12.26 -30.71 -11.37
N ALA A 16 -12.49 -31.64 -10.43
CA ALA A 16 -12.08 -31.47 -9.03
C ALA A 16 -10.55 -31.35 -8.89
N VAL A 17 -9.78 -32.13 -9.66
CA VAL A 17 -8.31 -32.05 -9.68
C VAL A 17 -7.84 -30.70 -10.23
N LEU A 18 -8.44 -30.23 -11.33
CA LEU A 18 -8.11 -28.92 -11.91
C LEU A 18 -8.41 -27.77 -10.94
N MET A 19 -9.57 -27.81 -10.27
CA MET A 19 -9.92 -26.82 -9.25
C MET A 19 -8.96 -26.83 -8.06
N PHE A 20 -8.53 -28.01 -7.61
CA PHE A 20 -7.54 -28.13 -6.54
C PHE A 20 -6.19 -27.53 -6.92
N LEU A 21 -5.66 -27.87 -8.10
CA LEU A 21 -4.40 -27.33 -8.60
C LEU A 21 -4.46 -25.80 -8.77
N PHE A 22 -5.58 -25.29 -9.27
CA PHE A 22 -5.80 -23.86 -9.42
C PHE A 22 -5.89 -23.14 -8.06
N ALA A 23 -6.58 -23.73 -7.07
CA ALA A 23 -6.65 -23.17 -5.72
C ALA A 23 -5.28 -23.14 -5.04
N LEU A 24 -4.45 -24.18 -5.22
CA LEU A 24 -3.06 -24.20 -4.74
C LEU A 24 -2.22 -23.10 -5.39
N LEU A 25 -2.31 -22.96 -6.71
CA LEU A 25 -1.58 -21.93 -7.44
C LEU A 25 -2.01 -20.53 -6.98
N ALA A 26 -3.31 -20.28 -6.84
CA ALA A 26 -3.85 -19.00 -6.38
C ALA A 26 -3.44 -18.68 -4.93
N ALA A 27 -3.42 -19.69 -4.04
CA ALA A 27 -3.00 -19.52 -2.66
C ALA A 27 -1.47 -19.36 -2.50
N SER A 28 -0.67 -19.82 -3.45
CA SER A 28 0.80 -19.80 -3.36
C SER A 28 1.36 -18.38 -3.17
N TYR A 29 0.89 -17.41 -3.97
CA TYR A 29 1.35 -16.02 -3.92
C TYR A 29 1.11 -15.36 -2.56
N PRO A 30 -0.12 -15.31 -2.00
CA PRO A 30 -0.35 -14.70 -0.70
C PRO A 30 0.35 -15.45 0.44
N ILE A 31 0.49 -16.78 0.37
CA ILE A 31 1.23 -17.56 1.38
C ILE A 31 2.70 -17.14 1.41
N VAL A 32 3.37 -17.06 0.25
CA VAL A 32 4.76 -16.61 0.17
C VAL A 32 4.92 -15.19 0.70
N ARG A 33 3.97 -14.29 0.41
CA ARG A 33 3.97 -12.91 0.95
C ARG A 33 3.80 -12.87 2.47
N ILE A 34 2.93 -13.69 3.04
CA ILE A 34 2.74 -13.79 4.49
C ILE A 34 4.03 -14.30 5.16
N ILE A 35 4.70 -15.28 4.55
CA ILE A 35 6.00 -15.77 5.03
C ILE A 35 7.04 -14.65 4.98
N GLY A 36 7.11 -13.88 3.88
CA GLY A 36 7.99 -12.71 3.78
C GLY A 36 7.75 -11.72 4.92
N TRP A 37 6.48 -11.37 5.18
CA TRP A 37 6.12 -10.47 6.27
C TRP A 37 6.41 -11.03 7.67
N TRP A 38 6.39 -12.36 7.83
CA TRP A 38 6.81 -13.00 9.07
C TRP A 38 8.33 -12.89 9.26
N ILE A 39 9.12 -13.13 8.21
CA ILE A 39 10.59 -13.01 8.24
C ILE A 39 11.01 -11.55 8.52
N GLU A 40 10.32 -10.59 7.92
CA GLU A 40 10.53 -9.14 8.15
C GLU A 40 10.12 -8.69 9.58
N GLY A 41 9.57 -9.58 10.41
CA GLY A 41 9.09 -9.25 11.75
C GLY A 41 7.83 -8.38 11.75
N ALA A 42 7.16 -8.24 10.61
CA ALA A 42 5.98 -7.40 10.48
C ALA A 42 4.69 -8.04 10.98
N ILE A 43 4.65 -9.37 11.09
CA ILE A 43 3.47 -10.12 11.54
C ILE A 43 3.90 -11.10 12.63
N GLU A 44 3.09 -11.21 13.68
CA GLU A 44 3.28 -12.17 14.75
C GLU A 44 3.23 -13.61 14.22
N PRO A 45 4.08 -14.53 14.70
CA PRO A 45 4.14 -15.90 14.19
C PRO A 45 2.80 -16.62 14.29
N VAL A 46 2.02 -16.36 15.35
CA VAL A 46 0.70 -16.96 15.56
C VAL A 46 -0.28 -16.56 14.45
N LEU A 47 -0.27 -15.29 14.03
CA LEU A 47 -1.16 -14.80 12.96
C LEU A 47 -0.78 -15.37 11.59
N ALA A 48 0.52 -15.48 11.32
CA ALA A 48 1.01 -16.10 10.09
C ALA A 48 0.57 -17.56 10.00
N ILE A 49 0.77 -18.35 11.06
CA ILE A 49 0.35 -19.76 11.13
C ILE A 49 -1.17 -19.89 10.98
N ALA A 50 -1.95 -19.06 11.68
CA ALA A 50 -3.41 -19.07 11.58
C ALA A 50 -3.90 -18.79 10.15
N SER A 51 -3.32 -17.79 9.49
CA SER A 51 -3.69 -17.44 8.11
C SER A 51 -3.34 -18.54 7.10
N ILE A 52 -2.19 -19.19 7.23
CA ILE A 52 -1.79 -20.34 6.42
C ILE A 52 -2.76 -21.50 6.64
N GLY A 53 -3.11 -21.78 7.90
CA GLY A 53 -4.13 -22.78 8.25
C GLY A 53 -5.49 -22.50 7.61
N LEU A 54 -5.91 -21.24 7.55
CA LEU A 54 -7.16 -20.83 6.88
C LEU A 54 -7.12 -21.09 5.37
N TYR A 55 -5.98 -20.85 4.70
CA TYR A 55 -5.83 -21.21 3.27
C TYR A 55 -5.96 -22.72 3.07
N PHE A 56 -5.32 -23.54 3.90
CA PHE A 56 -5.49 -24.99 3.84
C PHE A 56 -6.95 -25.41 4.06
N GLY A 57 -7.63 -24.79 5.04
CA GLY A 57 -9.06 -25.03 5.28
C GLY A 57 -9.93 -24.68 4.07
N LEU A 58 -9.71 -23.53 3.44
CA LEU A 58 -10.44 -23.13 2.22
C LEU A 58 -10.15 -24.07 1.04
N ILE A 59 -8.89 -24.51 0.86
CA ILE A 59 -8.55 -25.49 -0.18
C ILE A 59 -9.27 -26.82 0.05
N VAL A 60 -9.38 -27.28 1.31
CA VAL A 60 -10.16 -28.48 1.65
C VAL A 60 -11.64 -28.27 1.32
N VAL A 61 -12.20 -27.09 1.61
CA VAL A 61 -13.58 -26.75 1.24
C VAL A 61 -13.79 -26.79 -0.28
N VAL A 62 -12.87 -26.24 -1.06
CA VAL A 62 -12.93 -26.25 -2.54
C VAL A 62 -13.06 -27.68 -3.10
N VAL A 63 -12.44 -28.67 -2.45
CA VAL A 63 -12.42 -30.06 -2.95
C VAL A 63 -13.53 -30.92 -2.37
N THR A 64 -14.01 -30.62 -1.16
CA THR A 64 -14.94 -31.50 -0.44
C THR A 64 -16.39 -31.02 -0.47
N MET A 65 -16.63 -29.73 -0.66
CA MET A 65 -17.96 -29.12 -0.61
C MET A 65 -18.59 -29.00 -2.01
N PRO A 66 -19.93 -28.89 -2.10
CA PRO A 66 -20.61 -28.77 -3.40
C PRO A 66 -20.29 -27.44 -4.11
N GLU A 67 -20.55 -27.41 -5.41
CA GLU A 67 -20.17 -26.34 -6.35
C GLU A 67 -20.37 -24.89 -5.85
N PRO A 68 -21.52 -24.47 -5.28
CA PRO A 68 -21.68 -23.08 -4.87
C PRO A 68 -20.73 -22.70 -3.73
N VAL A 69 -20.44 -23.64 -2.83
CA VAL A 69 -19.57 -23.42 -1.68
C VAL A 69 -18.11 -23.50 -2.09
N ALA A 70 -17.77 -24.45 -2.97
CA ALA A 70 -16.44 -24.55 -3.55
C ALA A 70 -16.07 -23.28 -4.34
N LEU A 71 -17.01 -22.73 -5.12
CA LEU A 71 -16.81 -21.48 -5.85
C LEU A 71 -16.61 -20.29 -4.91
N ALA A 72 -17.41 -20.17 -3.85
CA ALA A 72 -17.25 -19.10 -2.86
C ALA A 72 -15.88 -19.14 -2.17
N ALA A 73 -15.42 -20.34 -1.78
CA ALA A 73 -14.09 -20.52 -1.20
C ALA A 73 -12.97 -20.19 -2.20
N LEU A 74 -13.12 -20.58 -3.46
CA LEU A 74 -12.16 -20.25 -4.51
C LEU A 74 -12.11 -18.74 -4.79
N LEU A 75 -13.26 -18.07 -4.86
CA LEU A 75 -13.33 -16.62 -5.03
C LEU A 75 -12.69 -15.88 -3.86
N ALA A 76 -12.83 -16.37 -2.63
CA ALA A 76 -12.12 -15.80 -1.48
C ALA A 76 -10.60 -15.92 -1.63
N ILE A 77 -10.09 -17.08 -2.04
CA ILE A 77 -8.65 -17.28 -2.31
C ILE A 77 -8.17 -16.34 -3.42
N LEU A 78 -8.91 -16.23 -4.53
CA LEU A 78 -8.58 -15.33 -5.64
C LEU A 78 -8.62 -13.86 -5.25
N ALA A 79 -9.65 -13.43 -4.54
CA ALA A 79 -9.76 -12.06 -4.05
C ALA A 79 -8.56 -11.71 -3.17
N SER A 80 -8.14 -12.61 -2.29
CA SER A 80 -6.93 -12.41 -1.48
C SER A 80 -5.67 -12.32 -2.34
N ALA A 81 -5.50 -13.20 -3.33
CA ALA A 81 -4.37 -13.19 -4.24
C ALA A 81 -4.27 -11.88 -5.04
N VAL A 82 -5.41 -11.24 -5.37
CA VAL A 82 -5.47 -9.94 -6.06
C VAL A 82 -5.26 -8.76 -5.12
N VAL A 83 -5.80 -8.81 -3.90
CA VAL A 83 -5.70 -7.71 -2.92
C VAL A 83 -4.29 -7.60 -2.33
N THR A 84 -3.62 -8.73 -2.08
CA THR A 84 -2.26 -8.77 -1.49
C THR A 84 -1.21 -7.95 -2.27
N PRO A 85 -1.07 -8.04 -3.62
CA PRO A 85 -0.10 -7.24 -4.38
C PRO A 85 -0.47 -5.76 -4.43
N ILE A 86 -1.76 -5.42 -4.53
CA ILE A 86 -2.22 -4.03 -4.58
C ILE A 86 -1.80 -3.28 -3.31
N LEU A 87 -1.96 -3.94 -2.16
CA LEU A 87 -1.57 -3.39 -0.86
C LEU A 87 -0.08 -3.60 -0.53
N GLY A 88 0.63 -4.41 -1.32
CA GLY A 88 2.09 -4.54 -1.26
C GLY A 88 2.84 -3.32 -1.79
N ARG A 89 2.25 -2.59 -2.77
CA ARG A 89 2.87 -1.39 -3.38
C ARG A 89 3.27 -0.31 -2.38
N SER A 90 2.58 -0.21 -1.25
CA SER A 90 2.91 0.76 -0.21
C SER A 90 4.22 0.45 0.51
N ARG A 91 4.64 -0.83 0.56
CA ARG A 91 5.92 -1.23 1.17
C ARG A 91 7.09 -0.97 0.24
N ASP A 92 6.91 -1.27 -1.06
CA ASP A 92 7.93 -0.96 -2.07
C ASP A 92 8.29 0.53 -1.99
N GLN A 93 7.31 1.40 -1.78
CA GLN A 93 7.54 2.83 -1.56
C GLN A 93 8.27 3.15 -0.24
N ALA A 94 7.97 2.46 0.86
CA ALA A 94 8.66 2.69 2.14
C ALA A 94 10.12 2.23 2.09
N GLU A 95 10.40 1.11 1.44
CA GLU A 95 11.76 0.62 1.22
C GLU A 95 12.55 1.54 0.29
N LEU A 96 11.94 2.01 -0.81
CA LEU A 96 12.54 3.01 -1.68
C LEU A 96 12.89 4.30 -0.92
N LYS A 97 11.98 4.80 -0.08
CA LYS A 97 12.25 5.97 0.78
C LYS A 97 13.42 5.73 1.72
N ARG A 98 13.51 4.56 2.35
CA ARG A 98 14.63 4.21 3.23
C ARG A 98 15.96 4.21 2.47
N ILE A 99 16.00 3.63 1.27
CA ILE A 99 17.20 3.63 0.42
C ILE A 99 17.58 5.07 0.02
N GLU A 100 16.60 5.93 -0.25
CA GLU A 100 16.82 7.33 -0.59
C GLU A 100 17.35 8.15 0.59
N GLU A 101 16.81 7.94 1.80
CA GLU A 101 17.33 8.52 3.05
C GLU A 101 18.75 8.06 3.35
N GLU A 102 19.03 6.76 3.17
CA GLU A 102 20.38 6.22 3.36
C GLU A 102 21.37 6.84 2.37
N ARG A 103 20.98 7.01 1.10
CA ARG A 103 21.81 7.71 0.10
C ARG A 103 22.08 9.16 0.47
N LEU A 104 21.08 9.89 0.98
CA LEU A 104 21.26 11.27 1.48
C LEU A 104 22.32 11.32 2.59
N GLN A 105 22.25 10.40 3.56
CA GLN A 105 23.24 10.30 4.64
C GLN A 105 24.64 9.97 4.11
N GLN A 106 24.74 9.06 3.14
CA GLN A 106 26.02 8.71 2.53
C GLN A 106 26.67 9.90 1.79
N TYR A 107 25.90 10.69 1.05
CA TYR A 107 26.42 11.90 0.39
C TYR A 107 26.79 12.98 1.39
N ALA A 108 26.00 13.18 2.46
CA ALA A 108 26.34 14.11 3.54
C ALA A 108 27.65 13.71 4.23
N ALA A 109 27.83 12.44 4.58
CA ALA A 109 29.07 11.92 5.18
C ALA A 109 30.27 11.98 4.23
N ALA A 110 30.06 11.95 2.91
CA ALA A 110 31.13 12.19 1.94
C ALA A 110 31.58 13.66 1.98
N LEU A 111 30.65 14.60 2.10
CA LEU A 111 30.94 16.03 2.22
C LEU A 111 31.58 16.41 3.56
N GLU A 112 31.29 15.68 4.64
CA GLU A 112 32.00 15.85 5.92
C GLU A 112 33.49 15.50 5.79
N ARG A 113 33.82 14.46 5.01
CA ARG A 113 35.21 14.04 4.76
C ARG A 113 35.92 14.95 3.76
N ASN A 114 35.22 15.38 2.72
CA ASN A 114 35.74 16.32 1.73
C ASN A 114 34.68 17.38 1.41
N PRO A 115 34.73 18.56 2.07
CA PRO A 115 33.75 19.62 1.85
C PRO A 115 33.77 20.21 0.43
N LEU A 116 34.87 20.02 -0.31
CA LEU A 116 35.09 20.53 -1.65
C LEU A 116 34.85 19.48 -2.74
N ASP A 117 34.18 18.36 -2.45
CA ASP A 117 33.79 17.38 -3.48
C ASP A 117 32.55 17.85 -4.26
N PRO A 118 32.68 18.30 -5.53
CA PRO A 118 31.53 18.74 -6.32
C PRO A 118 30.60 17.58 -6.70
N VAL A 119 31.11 16.35 -6.84
CA VAL A 119 30.30 15.21 -7.27
C VAL A 119 29.35 14.79 -6.16
N ALA A 120 29.87 14.66 -4.93
CA ALA A 120 29.04 14.37 -3.76
C ALA A 120 28.00 15.47 -3.51
N ARG A 121 28.37 16.75 -3.71
CA ARG A 121 27.45 17.87 -3.50
C ARG A 121 26.34 17.95 -4.55
N ILE A 122 26.65 17.67 -5.83
CA ILE A 122 25.63 17.57 -6.89
C ILE A 122 24.69 16.39 -6.62
N ALA A 123 25.24 15.22 -6.28
CA ALA A 123 24.43 14.04 -6.00
C ALA A 123 23.51 14.23 -4.78
N LEU A 124 23.98 14.94 -3.75
CA LEU A 124 23.16 15.35 -2.61
C LEU A 124 22.03 16.30 -3.06
N ALA A 125 22.34 17.29 -3.90
CA ALA A 125 21.35 18.23 -4.43
C ALA A 125 20.25 17.51 -5.24
N GLU A 126 20.62 16.58 -6.12
CA GLU A 126 19.66 15.77 -6.89
C GLU A 126 18.76 14.92 -5.98
N ALA A 127 19.33 14.30 -4.94
CA ALA A 127 18.58 13.50 -3.99
C ALA A 127 17.60 14.35 -3.17
N LEU A 128 18.02 15.55 -2.74
CA LEU A 128 17.15 16.53 -2.06
C LEU A 128 16.01 16.99 -2.98
N TYR A 129 16.31 17.22 -4.26
CA TYR A 129 15.31 17.61 -5.25
C TYR A 129 14.26 16.51 -5.48
N ARG A 130 14.69 15.23 -5.61
CA ARG A 130 13.78 14.07 -5.71
C ARG A 130 12.89 13.91 -4.47
N LYS A 131 13.44 14.19 -3.29
CA LYS A 131 12.69 14.18 -2.02
C LYS A 131 11.67 15.33 -1.92
N GLY A 132 11.82 16.38 -2.73
CA GLY A 132 10.95 17.57 -2.74
C GLY A 132 11.51 18.76 -1.97
N ASP A 133 12.72 18.65 -1.40
CA ASP A 133 13.41 19.72 -0.66
C ASP A 133 14.12 20.67 -1.66
N VAL A 134 13.35 21.29 -2.55
CA VAL A 134 13.85 22.05 -3.73
C VAL A 134 14.75 23.23 -3.32
N ASP A 135 14.43 23.92 -2.23
CA ASP A 135 15.23 25.07 -1.77
C ASP A 135 16.66 24.66 -1.39
N GLN A 136 16.82 23.57 -0.63
CA GLN A 136 18.14 23.06 -0.25
C GLN A 136 18.91 22.53 -1.45
N ALA A 137 18.21 21.88 -2.39
CA ALA A 137 18.81 21.39 -3.63
C ALA A 137 19.43 22.54 -4.45
N ILE A 138 18.69 23.65 -4.61
CA ILE A 138 19.18 24.85 -5.30
C ILE A 138 20.40 25.45 -4.60
N GLU A 139 20.40 25.54 -3.27
CA GLU A 139 21.53 26.07 -2.51
C GLU A 139 22.82 25.27 -2.76
N HIS A 140 22.73 23.94 -2.74
CA HIS A 140 23.88 23.07 -3.01
C HIS A 140 24.42 23.23 -4.44
N LEU A 141 23.55 23.36 -5.45
CA LEU A 141 23.98 23.60 -6.83
C LEU A 141 24.58 25.00 -7.02
N GLN A 142 23.97 26.04 -6.42
CA GLN A 142 24.48 27.41 -6.48
C GLN A 142 25.88 27.51 -5.86
N TRP A 143 26.07 26.91 -4.68
CA TRP A 143 27.39 26.86 -4.06
C TRP A 143 28.39 26.12 -4.96
N THR A 144 27.99 25.00 -5.56
CA THR A 144 28.88 24.21 -6.43
C THR A 144 29.29 25.02 -7.66
N LEU A 145 28.37 25.79 -8.24
CA LEU A 145 28.65 26.70 -9.35
C LEU A 145 29.63 27.81 -8.97
N GLN A 146 29.49 28.37 -7.76
CA GLN A 146 30.39 29.42 -7.25
C GLN A 146 31.82 28.91 -7.04
N GLN A 147 31.97 27.71 -6.44
CA GLN A 147 33.28 27.12 -6.17
C GLN A 147 33.92 26.50 -7.42
N PHE A 148 33.11 25.95 -8.32
CA PHE A 148 33.57 25.26 -9.52
C PHE A 148 32.91 25.83 -10.79
N PRO A 149 33.26 27.05 -11.23
CA PRO A 149 32.66 27.67 -12.42
C PRO A 149 32.80 26.85 -13.70
N ARG A 150 33.80 25.96 -13.79
CA ARG A 150 34.01 25.05 -14.93
C ARG A 150 32.87 24.04 -15.10
N LEU A 151 32.14 23.73 -14.03
CA LEU A 151 30.98 22.82 -14.08
C LEU A 151 29.70 23.53 -14.52
N ALA A 152 29.75 24.83 -14.81
CA ALA A 152 28.57 25.62 -15.20
C ALA A 152 27.81 25.03 -16.38
N PHE A 153 28.50 24.47 -17.37
CA PHE A 153 27.84 23.83 -18.51
C PHE A 153 26.92 22.67 -18.09
N ARG A 154 27.30 21.91 -17.05
CA ARG A 154 26.52 20.78 -16.53
C ARG A 154 25.43 21.24 -15.57
N ILE A 155 25.76 22.15 -14.65
CA ILE A 155 24.88 22.51 -13.52
C ILE A 155 23.82 23.54 -13.91
N ARG A 156 24.15 24.49 -14.80
CA ARG A 156 23.26 25.61 -15.11
C ARG A 156 21.89 25.20 -15.67
N PRO A 157 21.78 24.23 -16.60
CA PRO A 157 20.47 23.79 -17.08
C PRO A 157 19.57 23.24 -15.95
N GLU A 158 20.12 22.39 -15.08
CA GLU A 158 19.39 21.82 -13.94
C GLU A 158 19.01 22.92 -12.93
N LEU A 159 19.95 23.81 -12.61
CA LEU A 159 19.71 24.92 -11.69
C LEU A 159 18.60 25.85 -12.19
N ASP A 160 18.63 26.22 -13.47
CA ASP A 160 17.62 27.10 -14.07
C ASP A 160 16.24 26.41 -14.07
N GLU A 161 16.18 25.12 -14.39
CA GLU A 161 14.95 24.32 -14.30
C GLU A 161 14.41 24.28 -12.87
N TRP A 162 15.26 24.02 -11.89
CA TRP A 162 14.84 23.85 -10.49
C TRP A 162 14.40 25.18 -9.88
N VAL A 163 15.08 26.28 -10.20
CA VAL A 163 14.67 27.64 -9.81
C VAL A 163 13.31 27.97 -10.42
N HIS A 164 13.11 27.69 -11.71
CA HIS A 164 11.82 27.90 -12.34
C HIS A 164 10.72 27.03 -11.73
N ARG A 165 11.01 25.76 -11.42
CA ARG A 165 10.06 24.86 -10.76
C ARG A 165 9.72 25.34 -9.35
N ARG A 166 10.71 25.80 -8.57
CA ARG A 166 10.49 26.44 -7.26
C ARG A 166 9.60 27.67 -7.41
N GLU A 167 9.88 28.52 -8.38
CA GLU A 167 9.08 29.70 -8.67
C GLU A 167 7.65 29.31 -9.02
N GLN A 168 7.41 28.30 -9.86
CA GLN A 168 6.06 27.80 -10.15
C GLN A 168 5.34 27.27 -8.88
N MET A 169 6.04 26.50 -8.04
CA MET A 169 5.48 25.99 -6.78
C MET A 169 5.13 27.12 -5.79
N GLN A 170 5.97 28.15 -5.72
CA GLN A 170 5.74 29.35 -4.91
C GLN A 170 4.71 30.28 -5.56
N ALA A 171 4.64 30.27 -6.89
CA ALA A 171 3.78 31.10 -7.71
C ALA A 171 2.32 30.63 -7.71
N GLY A 172 2.02 29.40 -7.27
CA GLY A 172 0.67 28.88 -6.98
C GLY A 172 -0.48 29.63 -7.66
N ALA A 173 -0.51 29.64 -9.00
CA ALA A 173 -1.40 30.52 -9.73
C ALA A 173 -2.86 30.12 -9.46
N THR A 174 -3.65 31.07 -8.96
CA THR A 174 -5.07 30.85 -8.72
C THR A 174 -5.84 31.28 -9.96
N VAL A 175 -6.42 30.30 -10.65
CA VAL A 175 -7.36 30.56 -11.74
C VAL A 175 -8.66 31.09 -11.14
N CYS A 176 -9.09 32.27 -11.57
CA CYS A 176 -10.38 32.82 -11.16
C CYS A 176 -11.50 31.96 -11.74
N THR A 177 -12.39 31.43 -10.91
CA THR A 177 -13.49 30.56 -11.36
C THR A 177 -14.60 31.30 -12.13
N LEU A 178 -14.60 32.63 -12.11
CA LEU A 178 -15.62 33.47 -12.77
C LEU A 178 -15.19 33.93 -14.16
N CYS A 179 -13.98 34.49 -14.29
CA CYS A 179 -13.46 34.99 -15.58
C CYS A 179 -12.39 34.10 -16.21
N ASN A 180 -12.01 33.01 -15.53
CA ASN A 180 -11.01 32.03 -15.97
C ASN A 180 -9.61 32.59 -16.24
N ILE A 181 -9.28 33.76 -15.68
CA ILE A 181 -7.94 34.35 -15.79
C ILE A 181 -7.03 33.81 -14.69
N GLU A 182 -5.76 33.58 -15.03
CA GLU A 182 -4.72 33.24 -14.07
C GLU A 182 -4.31 34.46 -13.26
N ASN A 183 -4.32 34.30 -11.94
CA ASN A 183 -3.90 35.32 -10.99
C ASN A 183 -2.63 34.86 -10.26
N PRO A 184 -1.70 35.80 -9.98
CA PRO A 184 -0.59 35.57 -9.06
C PRO A 184 -1.06 35.01 -7.71
N PRO A 185 -0.21 34.26 -6.99
CA PRO A 185 -0.56 33.70 -5.70
C PRO A 185 -0.71 34.81 -4.66
N GLY A 186 -1.50 34.57 -3.62
CA GLY A 186 -1.66 35.50 -2.49
C GLY A 186 -2.54 36.71 -2.76
N LEU A 187 -3.08 36.87 -3.98
CA LEU A 187 -4.15 37.82 -4.26
C LEU A 187 -5.46 37.30 -3.64
N ARG A 188 -6.07 38.13 -2.78
CA ARG A 188 -7.43 37.86 -2.26
C ARG A 188 -8.51 38.10 -3.31
N TRP A 189 -8.24 38.93 -4.32
CA TRP A 189 -9.19 39.28 -5.37
C TRP A 189 -8.55 39.14 -6.75
N CYS A 190 -9.35 38.72 -7.72
CA CYS A 190 -8.99 38.61 -9.11
C CYS A 190 -8.67 40.00 -9.68
N ARG A 191 -7.53 40.12 -10.37
CA ARG A 191 -7.06 41.38 -10.95
C ARG A 191 -7.89 41.89 -12.11
N GLU A 192 -8.69 41.02 -12.73
CA GLU A 192 -9.47 41.35 -13.93
C GLU A 192 -10.93 41.64 -13.59
N CYS A 193 -11.61 40.71 -12.90
CA CYS A 193 -13.05 40.83 -12.62
C CYS A 193 -13.37 41.21 -11.17
N GLY A 194 -12.37 41.36 -10.30
CA GLY A 194 -12.54 41.75 -8.89
C GLY A 194 -13.12 40.67 -7.97
N ALA A 195 -13.36 39.45 -8.46
CA ALA A 195 -13.91 38.36 -7.67
C ALA A 195 -12.94 37.83 -6.60
N GLU A 196 -13.45 37.40 -5.45
CA GLU A 196 -12.62 36.81 -4.39
C GLU A 196 -12.01 35.48 -4.84
N LEU A 197 -10.69 35.33 -4.65
CA LEU A 197 -9.94 34.11 -4.99
C LEU A 197 -9.80 33.26 -3.72
N ALA A 198 -10.28 32.02 -3.76
CA ALA A 198 -10.17 31.11 -2.62
C ALA A 198 -8.69 30.84 -2.29
N GLU A 199 -8.30 31.10 -1.03
CA GLU A 199 -6.98 30.75 -0.49
C GLU A 199 -6.74 29.24 -0.60
N ARG A 200 -6.07 28.80 -1.66
CA ARG A 200 -5.43 27.48 -1.67
C ARG A 200 -4.19 27.56 -0.80
N ALA A 201 -4.42 27.51 0.51
CA ALA A 201 -3.39 27.19 1.48
C ALA A 201 -2.75 25.87 1.07
N ARG A 202 -1.42 25.89 0.89
CA ARG A 202 -0.51 24.75 0.78
C ARG A 202 -1.18 23.47 1.28
N GLU A 203 -1.56 22.63 0.34
CA GLU A 203 -2.14 21.32 0.63
C GLU A 203 -1.09 20.55 1.41
N ARG A 204 -1.24 20.55 2.74
CA ARG A 204 -0.42 19.79 3.65
C ARG A 204 -0.68 18.34 3.28
N VAL A 205 0.20 17.76 2.48
CA VAL A 205 0.20 16.33 2.16
C VAL A 205 -0.02 15.62 3.50
N PRO A 206 -1.16 14.93 3.70
CA PRO A 206 -1.45 14.30 4.97
C PRO A 206 -0.28 13.38 5.28
N ASP A 207 0.29 13.54 6.47
CA ASP A 207 1.41 12.73 6.93
C ASP A 207 0.93 11.29 7.11
N THR A 208 1.00 10.52 6.02
CA THR A 208 0.67 9.08 6.00
C THR A 208 1.75 8.25 6.67
N SER A 209 2.78 8.87 7.27
CA SER A 209 3.80 8.16 8.04
C SER A 209 3.24 7.48 9.29
N ARG A 210 1.96 7.60 9.64
CA ARG A 210 1.36 6.81 10.73
C ARG A 210 0.70 5.49 10.30
N LEU A 211 0.59 5.20 9.00
CA LEU A 211 0.11 3.90 8.51
C LEU A 211 1.27 2.88 8.45
N HIS A 212 1.95 2.64 9.57
CA HIS A 212 3.24 1.93 9.55
C HIS A 212 3.16 0.43 9.22
N HIS A 213 1.99 -0.23 9.19
CA HIS A 213 1.92 -1.66 8.88
C HIS A 213 0.65 -2.07 8.10
N PRO A 214 0.51 -1.71 6.80
CA PRO A 214 -0.63 -2.15 5.98
C PRO A 214 -0.75 -3.68 5.94
N GLY A 215 0.37 -4.42 6.00
CA GLY A 215 0.37 -5.89 6.03
C GLY A 215 -0.37 -6.50 7.23
N LYS A 216 -0.27 -5.89 8.43
CA LYS A 216 -1.03 -6.36 9.59
C LYS A 216 -2.53 -6.21 9.33
N LEU A 217 -2.99 -5.03 8.92
CA LEU A 217 -4.40 -4.78 8.62
C LEU A 217 -4.94 -5.77 7.58
N VAL A 218 -4.18 -6.04 6.52
CA VAL A 218 -4.56 -6.98 5.45
C VAL A 218 -4.72 -8.39 5.97
N VAL A 219 -3.74 -8.92 6.70
CA VAL A 219 -3.82 -10.28 7.24
C VAL A 219 -4.95 -10.41 8.25
N ARG A 220 -5.25 -9.35 9.02
CA ARG A 220 -6.37 -9.34 9.95
C ARG A 220 -7.72 -9.38 9.25
N ILE A 221 -7.92 -8.55 8.23
CA ILE A 221 -9.14 -8.54 7.41
C ILE A 221 -9.34 -9.91 6.75
N TRP A 222 -8.26 -10.49 6.21
CA TRP A 222 -8.27 -11.83 5.64
C TRP A 222 -8.66 -12.91 6.66
N ILE A 223 -8.00 -12.94 7.82
CA ILE A 223 -8.30 -13.92 8.88
C ILE A 223 -9.77 -13.81 9.29
N LEU A 224 -10.26 -12.59 9.49
CA LEU A 224 -11.67 -12.36 9.85
C LEU A 224 -12.61 -12.88 8.75
N GLY A 225 -12.38 -12.46 7.50
CA GLY A 225 -13.22 -12.83 6.36
C GLY A 225 -13.25 -14.34 6.13
N ALA A 226 -12.08 -14.99 6.11
CA ALA A 226 -11.97 -16.43 5.92
C ALA A 226 -12.58 -17.22 7.09
N THR A 227 -12.38 -16.77 8.34
CA THR A 227 -12.99 -17.42 9.51
C THR A 227 -14.51 -17.30 9.49
N VAL A 228 -15.04 -16.11 9.18
CA VAL A 228 -16.48 -15.87 9.03
C VAL A 228 -17.07 -16.74 7.93
N LEU A 229 -16.40 -16.83 6.78
CA LEU A 229 -16.83 -17.68 5.67
C LEU A 229 -16.88 -19.16 6.07
N LEU A 230 -15.85 -19.67 6.75
CA LEU A 230 -15.81 -21.06 7.22
C LEU A 230 -16.88 -21.34 8.28
N LEU A 231 -17.10 -20.42 9.22
CA LEU A 231 -18.16 -20.54 10.22
C LEU A 231 -19.56 -20.52 9.57
N PHE A 232 -19.76 -19.68 8.57
CA PHE A 232 -21.01 -19.62 7.81
C PHE A 232 -21.28 -20.93 7.07
N ILE A 233 -20.27 -21.48 6.39
CA ILE A 233 -20.35 -22.78 5.71
C ILE A 233 -20.66 -23.89 6.73
N GLY A 234 -19.93 -23.92 7.86
CA GLY A 234 -20.17 -24.90 8.92
C GLY A 234 -21.59 -24.84 9.46
N ALA A 235 -22.09 -23.64 9.77
CA ALA A 235 -23.44 -23.45 10.26
C ALA A 235 -24.51 -23.86 9.24
N TYR A 236 -24.30 -23.58 7.95
CA TYR A 236 -25.24 -23.96 6.90
C TYR A 236 -25.42 -25.49 6.78
N TYR A 237 -24.35 -26.27 6.95
CA TYR A 237 -24.42 -27.73 6.81
C TYR A 237 -24.75 -28.47 8.11
N TRP A 238 -24.41 -27.91 9.27
CA TRP A 238 -24.55 -28.60 10.55
C TRP A 238 -25.75 -28.15 11.38
N LEU A 239 -26.32 -26.95 11.14
CA LEU A 239 -27.48 -26.47 11.89
C LEU A 239 -28.79 -26.62 11.11
N PRO A 240 -29.92 -26.84 11.82
CA PRO A 240 -31.24 -26.71 11.24
C PRO A 240 -31.43 -25.32 10.61
N SER A 241 -32.15 -25.23 9.49
CA SER A 241 -32.36 -23.99 8.73
C SER A 241 -32.95 -22.84 9.57
N ALA A 242 -33.75 -23.15 10.59
CA ALA A 242 -34.29 -22.18 11.54
C ALA A 242 -33.24 -21.56 12.48
N ALA A 243 -32.14 -22.27 12.76
CA ALA A 243 -31.09 -21.83 13.67
C ALA A 243 -29.84 -21.30 12.95
N ALA A 244 -29.62 -21.68 11.68
CA ALA A 244 -28.43 -21.29 10.91
C ALA A 244 -28.32 -19.76 10.72
N GLY A 245 -29.41 -19.06 10.41
CA GLY A 245 -29.41 -17.60 10.19
C GLY A 245 -29.05 -16.79 11.45
N PRO A 246 -29.74 -16.96 12.58
CA PRO A 246 -29.43 -16.24 13.82
C PRO A 246 -28.01 -16.52 14.33
N VAL A 247 -27.56 -17.78 14.26
CA VAL A 247 -26.23 -18.18 14.75
C VAL A 247 -25.12 -17.56 13.90
N THR A 248 -25.24 -17.59 12.57
CA THR A 248 -24.25 -16.94 11.69
C THR A 248 -24.21 -15.43 11.87
N PHE A 249 -25.36 -14.77 12.02
CA PHE A 249 -25.42 -13.34 12.31
C PHE A 249 -24.70 -12.97 13.61
N VAL A 250 -24.93 -13.73 14.69
CA VAL A 250 -24.25 -13.51 15.98
C VAL A 250 -22.74 -13.70 15.85
N PHE A 251 -22.27 -14.72 15.12
CA PHE A 251 -20.85 -14.95 14.89
C PHE A 251 -20.20 -13.85 14.04
N VAL A 252 -20.87 -13.37 13.00
CA VAL A 252 -20.40 -12.24 12.17
C VAL A 252 -20.27 -10.98 13.03
N MET A 253 -21.32 -10.64 13.80
CA MET A 253 -21.33 -9.46 14.66
C MET A 253 -20.26 -9.54 15.76
N ALA A 254 -20.09 -10.70 16.39
CA ALA A 254 -19.03 -10.93 17.37
C ALA A 254 -17.63 -10.83 16.74
N GLY A 255 -17.45 -11.38 15.54
CA GLY A 255 -16.21 -11.28 14.78
C GLY A 255 -15.85 -9.84 14.42
N VAL A 256 -16.81 -9.08 13.89
CA VAL A 256 -16.65 -7.65 13.56
C VAL A 256 -16.35 -6.83 14.81
N TRP A 257 -17.03 -7.10 15.93
CA TRP A 257 -16.76 -6.43 17.21
C TRP A 257 -15.35 -6.72 17.76
N CYS A 258 -14.93 -7.99 17.75
CA CYS A 258 -13.58 -8.38 18.14
C CYS A 258 -12.52 -7.73 17.25
N PHE A 259 -12.76 -7.69 15.93
CA PHE A 259 -11.88 -7.02 14.97
C PHE A 259 -11.81 -5.52 15.23
N TYR A 260 -12.94 -4.85 15.45
CA TYR A 260 -12.98 -3.43 15.77
C TYR A 260 -12.18 -3.14 17.03
N ARG A 261 -12.44 -3.88 18.12
CA ARG A 261 -11.71 -3.71 19.39
C ARG A 261 -10.21 -3.97 19.25
N TRP A 262 -9.82 -4.97 18.46
CA TRP A 262 -8.43 -5.30 18.22
C TRP A 262 -7.73 -4.26 17.34
N SER A 263 -8.41 -3.74 16.32
CA SER A 263 -7.89 -2.69 15.44
C SER A 263 -7.71 -1.35 16.16
N VAL A 264 -8.63 -1.00 17.06
CA VAL A 264 -8.57 0.23 17.86
C VAL A 264 -7.59 0.11 19.03
N GLY A 265 -7.45 -1.07 19.63
CA GLY A 265 -6.53 -1.30 20.75
C GLY A 265 -5.06 -1.11 20.40
N ASP A 266 -4.67 -1.37 19.15
CA ASP A 266 -3.31 -1.12 18.65
C ASP A 266 -3.06 0.35 18.29
N ALA A 267 -4.12 1.15 18.05
CA ALA A 267 -3.97 2.59 17.78
C ALA A 267 -3.63 3.40 19.05
N GLN A 268 -3.71 2.78 20.23
CA GLN A 268 -3.45 3.42 21.53
C GLN A 268 -2.12 2.98 22.20
N ARG A 269 -1.35 2.08 21.57
CA ARG A 269 0.01 1.68 22.01
C ARG A 269 1.06 2.24 21.06
#